data_AF-A0A3B9PN78-F1
#
_entry.id   AF-A0A3B9PN78-F1
#
_cell.length_a   1.000
_cell.length_b   1.000
_cell.length_c   1.000
_cell.angle_alpha   90.00
_cell.angle_beta   90.00
_cell.angle_gamma   90.00
#
_symmetry.space_group_name_H-M   'P 1'
#
loop_
_entity.id
_entity.type
_entity.pdbx_description
1 polymer ?
#
loop_
_entity_poly.entity_id
_entity_poly.type
_entity_poly.pdbx_seq_one_letter_code
_entity_poly.pdbx_strand_id
1 'polypeptide(L)' 'PSGKRLAAAAIAGLVMGYSARMAFGCNVGAYLGGIASASVHGWVWFALAFAGSILGVRIRRRVGA' A
#
# COMPACT_ATOMS: atom_id res chain seq x y z
N PRO A 1 -10.60 22.01 -2.86
CA PRO A 1 -10.49 20.53 -2.97
C PRO A 1 -11.53 19.99 -3.97
N SER A 2 -11.08 19.53 -5.15
CA SER A 2 -11.97 18.95 -6.17
C SER A 2 -12.65 17.67 -5.65
N GLY A 3 -13.96 17.50 -5.87
CA GLY A 3 -14.72 16.32 -5.43
C GLY A 3 -14.14 14.99 -5.94
N LYS A 4 -13.47 15.00 -7.11
CA LYS A 4 -12.75 13.84 -7.66
C LYS A 4 -11.58 13.39 -6.78
N ARG A 5 -10.87 14.33 -6.14
CA ARG A 5 -9.76 14.01 -5.22
C ARG A 5 -10.27 13.40 -3.91
N LEU A 6 -11.43 13.85 -3.44
CA LEU A 6 -12.07 13.30 -2.24
C LEU A 6 -12.53 11.86 -2.48
N ALA A 7 -13.20 11.60 -3.61
CA ALA A 7 -13.59 10.26 -4.01
C ALA A 7 -12.38 9.33 -4.17
N ALA A 8 -11.32 9.79 -4.85
CA ALA A 8 -10.08 9.01 -5.01
C ALA A 8 -9.41 8.71 -3.66
N ALA A 9 -9.38 9.67 -2.73
CA ALA A 9 -8.82 9.46 -1.39
C ALA A 9 -9.66 8.48 -0.55
N ALA A 10 -11.00 8.56 -0.62
CA ALA A 10 -11.89 7.65 0.09
C ALA A 10 -11.74 6.20 -0.42
N ILE A 11 -11.72 6.01 -1.75
CA ILE A 11 -11.51 4.69 -2.36
C ILE A 11 -10.13 4.14 -2.00
N ALA A 12 -9.08 4.96 -2.11
CA ALA A 12 -7.73 4.56 -1.73
C ALA A 12 -7.64 4.16 -0.24
N GLY A 13 -8.31 4.90 0.65
CA GLY A 13 -8.36 4.60 2.08
C GLY A 13 -9.07 3.27 2.40
N LEU A 14 -10.19 2.97 1.72
CA LEU A 14 -10.91 1.70 1.90
C LEU A 14 -10.08 0.51 1.44
N VAL A 15 -9.45 0.62 0.27
CA VAL A 15 -8.58 -0.44 -0.27
C VAL A 15 -7.37 -0.67 0.64
N MET A 16 -6.77 0.42 1.16
CA MET A 16 -5.66 0.35 2.11
C MET A 16 -6.05 -0.30 3.44
N GLY A 17 -7.25 -0.01 3.94
CA GLY A 17 -7.76 -0.64 5.17
C GLY A 17 -8.04 -2.13 4.98
N TYR A 18 -8.63 -2.52 3.85
CA TYR A 18 -8.89 -3.92 3.52
C TYR A 18 -7.59 -4.73 3.39
N SER A 19 -6.58 -4.19 2.70
CA SER A 19 -5.30 -4.87 2.52
C SER A 19 -4.52 -5.03 3.84
N ALA A 20 -4.63 -4.07 4.76
CA ALA A 20 -4.01 -4.17 6.09
C ALA A 20 -4.55 -5.35 6.91
N ARG A 21 -5.83 -5.73 6.71
CA ARG A 21 -6.38 -6.94 7.35
C ARG A 21 -5.90 -8.22 6.69
N MET A 22 -5.80 -8.27 5.36
CA MET A 22 -5.27 -9.44 4.66
C MET A 22 -3.80 -9.71 4.99
N ALA A 23 -3.02 -8.67 5.28
CA ALA A 23 -1.60 -8.80 5.66
C ALA A 23 -1.36 -9.09 7.16
N PHE A 24 -2.42 -9.32 7.96
CA PHE A 24 -2.32 -9.58 9.41
C PHE A 24 -1.49 -8.55 10.20
N GLY A 25 -1.42 -7.29 9.75
CA GLY A 25 -0.60 -6.28 10.42
C GLY A 25 -0.56 -4.93 9.72
N CYS A 26 0.13 -3.97 10.34
CA CYS A 26 0.52 -2.73 9.69
C CYS A 26 1.79 -2.97 8.85
N ASN A 27 2.02 -2.16 7.81
CA ASN A 27 3.23 -2.24 6.96
C ASN A 27 4.54 -2.32 7.76
N VAL A 28 4.59 -1.68 8.94
CA VAL A 28 5.74 -1.70 9.86
C VAL A 28 5.91 -3.08 10.52
N GLY A 29 4.81 -3.73 10.91
CA GLY A 29 4.83 -5.08 11.48
C GLY A 29 5.26 -6.14 10.46
N ALA A 30 4.85 -6.00 9.19
CA ALA A 30 5.35 -6.86 8.11
C ALA A 30 6.85 -6.68 7.86
N TYR A 31 7.36 -5.44 8.00
CA TYR A 31 8.78 -5.14 7.84
C TYR A 31 9.63 -5.70 9.01
N LEU A 32 9.22 -5.45 10.26
CA LEU A 32 9.96 -5.90 11.45
C LEU A 32 9.79 -7.39 11.74
N GLY A 33 8.61 -7.96 11.51
CA GLY A 33 8.34 -9.39 11.76
C GLY A 33 8.70 -10.28 10.58
N GLY A 34 8.31 -9.88 9.36
CA GLY A 34 8.48 -10.70 8.16
C GLY A 34 9.88 -10.63 7.57
N ILE A 35 10.42 -9.41 7.38
CA ILE A 35 11.74 -9.24 6.76
C ILE A 35 12.87 -9.48 7.76
N ALA A 36 12.77 -8.98 9.00
CA ALA A 36 13.83 -9.18 9.99
C ALA A 36 14.00 -10.66 10.41
N SER A 37 12.93 -11.47 10.30
CA SER A 37 12.99 -12.93 10.49
C SER A 37 13.41 -13.68 9.20
N ALA A 38 13.84 -12.97 8.16
CA ALA A 38 14.23 -13.51 6.85
C ALA A 38 13.17 -14.42 6.20
N SER A 39 11.88 -14.14 6.42
CA SER A 39 10.80 -14.97 5.90
C SER A 39 10.47 -14.65 4.44
N VAL A 40 10.27 -15.67 3.61
CA VAL A 40 9.93 -15.54 2.18
C VAL A 40 8.66 -14.70 1.99
N HIS A 41 7.67 -14.84 2.88
CA HIS A 41 6.44 -14.06 2.83
C HIS A 41 6.70 -12.55 3.01
N GLY A 42 7.61 -12.18 3.92
CA GLY A 42 7.99 -10.78 4.15
C GLY A 42 8.69 -10.15 2.95
N TRP A 43 9.56 -10.91 2.28
CA TRP A 43 10.24 -10.48 1.06
C TRP A 43 9.29 -10.33 -0.15
N VAL A 44 8.34 -11.26 -0.32
CA VAL A 44 7.30 -11.16 -1.37
C VAL A 44 6.41 -9.95 -1.11
N TRP A 45 5.99 -9.75 0.15
CA TRP A 45 5.24 -8.57 0.54
C TRP A 45 6.02 -7.28 0.25
N PHE A 46 7.31 -7.23 0.55
CA PHE A 46 8.16 -6.06 0.29
C PHE A 46 8.22 -5.72 -1.20
N ALA A 47 8.46 -6.72 -2.06
CA ALA A 47 8.51 -6.52 -3.51
C ALA A 47 7.19 -5.95 -4.06
N LEU A 48 6.06 -6.51 -3.62
CA LEU A 48 4.73 -6.05 -4.03
C LEU A 48 4.41 -4.65 -3.48
N ALA A 49 4.74 -4.37 -2.22
CA ALA A 49 4.54 -3.06 -1.60
C ALA A 49 5.37 -1.97 -2.29
N PHE A 50 6.61 -2.29 -2.67
CA PHE A 50 7.49 -1.38 -3.39
C PHE A 50 6.98 -1.11 -4.82
N ALA A 51 6.62 -2.17 -5.56
CA ALA A 51 6.05 -2.04 -6.91
C ALA A 51 4.71 -1.26 -6.89
N GLY A 52 3.84 -1.55 -5.93
CA GLY A 52 2.58 -0.84 -5.71
C GLY A 52 2.77 0.65 -5.40
N SER A 53 3.80 1.00 -4.62
CA SER A 53 4.14 2.39 -4.30
C SER A 53 4.58 3.18 -5.53
N ILE A 54 5.42 2.57 -6.39
CA ILE A 54 5.83 3.19 -7.65
C ILE A 54 4.62 3.42 -8.56
N LEU A 55 3.74 2.43 -8.67
CA LEU A 55 2.52 2.53 -9.48
C LEU A 55 1.57 3.60 -8.92
N GLY A 56 1.38 3.64 -7.60
CA GLY A 56 0.56 4.64 -6.93
C GLY A 56 1.05 6.08 -7.14
N VAL A 57 2.37 6.31 -7.13
CA VAL A 57 2.96 7.62 -7.46
C VAL A 57 2.69 7.99 -8.92
N ARG A 58 2.80 7.03 -9.85
CA ARG A 58 2.48 7.28 -11.28
C ARG A 58 1.01 7.58 -11.51
N ILE A 59 0.10 6.86 -10.84
CA ILE A 59 -1.34 7.11 -10.91
C ILE A 59 -1.67 8.48 -10.31
N ARG A 60 -1.06 8.85 -9.18
CA ARG A 60 -1.25 10.16 -8.56
C ARG A 60 -0.79 11.31 -9.46
N ARG A 61 0.28 11.13 -10.25
CA ARG A 61 0.68 12.10 -11.28
C ARG A 61 -0.33 12.22 -12.43
N ARG A 62 -1.02 11.13 -12.78
CA ARG A 62 -2.03 11.10 -13.86
C ARG A 62 -3.40 11.64 -13.43
N VAL A 63 -3.79 11.42 -12.17
CA VAL A 63 -5.09 11.83 -11.60
C VAL A 63 -5.02 13.21 -10.92
N GLY A 64 -3.82 13.68 -10.59
CA GLY A 64 -3.57 14.95 -9.91
C GLY A 64 -3.03 16.08 -10.80
N ALA A 65 -3.03 15.92 -12.13
CA ALA A 65 -2.84 17.00 -13.09
C ALA A 65 -4.20 17.59 -13.49
#